data_AF-A0A6A7ZEJ4-F1
#
_entry.id   AF-A0A6A7ZEJ4-F1
#
_cell.length_a   1.000
_cell.length_b   1.000
_cell.length_c   1.000
_cell.angle_alpha   90.00
_cell.angle_beta   90.00
_cell.angle_gamma   90.00
#
_symmetry.space_group_name_H-M   'P 1'
#
loop_
_entity.id
_entity.type
_entity.pdbx_description
1 polymer ?
#
loop_
_entity_poly.entity_id
_entity_poly.type
_entity_poly.pdbx_seq_one_letter_code
_entity_poly.pdbx_strand_id
1 'polypeptide(L)' 'MTELSPLQRLWLTETVRLREEHAGPLDDLEANRRARSSAGDLSTRLQNRALWLAERDGLVTAMRHWLQG' A
#
# COMPACT_ATOMS: atom_id res chain seq x y z
N MET A 1 15.65 -2.51 7.24
CA MET A 1 14.26 -3.00 7.08
C MET A 1 14.26 -3.97 5.91
N THR A 2 13.83 -5.22 6.12
CA THR A 2 13.76 -6.23 5.06
C THR A 2 12.85 -5.73 3.95
N GLU A 3 13.32 -5.78 2.70
CA GLU A 3 12.49 -5.44 1.53
C GLU A 3 11.25 -6.33 1.48
N LEU A 4 10.12 -5.75 1.07
CA LEU A 4 8.86 -6.47 0.90
C LEU A 4 8.94 -7.38 -0.32
N SER A 5 8.54 -8.64 -0.17
CA SER A 5 8.42 -9.55 -1.29
C SER A 5 7.32 -9.08 -2.27
N PRO A 6 7.35 -9.51 -3.55
CA PRO A 6 6.29 -9.15 -4.50
C PRO A 6 4.89 -9.51 -4.00
N LEU A 7 4.73 -10.68 -3.35
CA LEU A 7 3.45 -11.09 -2.78
C LEU A 7 2.99 -10.18 -1.64
N GLN A 8 3.90 -9.79 -0.75
CA GLN A 8 3.60 -8.85 0.34
C GLN A 8 3.16 -7.49 -0.20
N ARG A 9 3.78 -7.01 -1.28
CA ARG A 9 3.38 -5.75 -1.92
C ARG A 9 1.98 -5.83 -2.51
N LEU A 10 1.66 -6.92 -3.20
CA LEU A 10 0.32 -7.15 -3.75
C LEU A 10 -0.72 -7.29 -2.64
N TRP A 11 -0.40 -7.97 -1.55
CA TRP A 11 -1.30 -8.14 -0.43
C TRP A 11 -1.62 -6.81 0.28
N LEU A 12 -0.61 -5.98 0.53
CA LEU A 12 -0.82 -4.64 1.07
C LEU A 12 -1.64 -3.77 0.11
N THR A 13 -1.43 -3.93 -1.19
CA THR A 13 -2.22 -3.23 -2.22
C THR A 13 -3.70 -3.62 -2.15
N GLU A 14 -3.99 -4.92 -2.09
CA GLU A 14 -5.36 -5.40 -1.95
C GLU A 14 -5.99 -5.01 -0.61
N THR A 15 -5.20 -4.97 0.46
CA THR A 15 -5.68 -4.52 1.79
C THR A 15 -6.15 -3.07 1.74
N VAL A 16 -5.41 -2.18 1.06
CA VAL A 16 -5.83 -0.78 0.87
C VAL A 16 -7.09 -0.71 0.01
N ARG A 17 -7.15 -1.45 -1.10
CA ARG A 17 -8.34 -1.51 -1.97
C ARG A 17 -9.59 -2.00 -1.21
N LEU A 18 -9.46 -3.03 -0.36
CA LEU A 18 -10.55 -3.50 0.49
C LEU A 18 -10.98 -2.46 1.52
N ARG A 19 -10.05 -1.71 2.12
CA ARG A 19 -10.39 -0.61 3.04
C ARG A 19 -11.19 0.48 2.33
N GLU A 20 -10.80 0.84 1.10
CA GLU A 20 -11.55 1.79 0.27
C GLU A 20 -12.96 1.29 -0.04
N GLU A 21 -13.10 0.00 -0.34
CA GLU A 21 -14.39 -0.63 -0.61
C GLU A 21 -15.33 -0.62 0.62
N HIS A 22 -14.79 -0.81 1.82
CA HIS A 22 -15.60 -0.88 3.05
C HIS A 22 -15.86 0.48 3.71
N ALA A 23 -14.89 1.40 3.67
CA ALA A 23 -14.94 2.69 4.38
C ALA A 23 -15.09 3.90 3.45
N GLY A 24 -15.10 3.69 2.14
CA GLY A 24 -15.09 4.75 1.14
C GLY A 24 -13.68 5.27 0.83
N PRO A 25 -13.58 6.32 -0.01
CA PRO A 25 -12.30 6.87 -0.46
C PRO A 25 -11.41 7.32 0.70
N LEU A 26 -10.10 7.01 0.61
CA LEU A 26 -9.11 7.44 1.59
C LEU A 26 -8.64 8.88 1.29
N ASP A 27 -8.38 9.67 2.33
CA ASP A 27 -7.67 10.94 2.17
C ASP A 27 -6.16 10.68 1.98
N ASP A 28 -5.73 10.80 0.72
CA ASP A 28 -4.41 10.34 0.29
C ASP A 28 -3.80 11.18 -0.84
N LEU A 29 -4.15 12.46 -0.92
CA LEU A 29 -3.63 13.38 -1.96
C LEU A 29 -2.10 13.33 -2.08
N GLU A 30 -1.39 13.25 -0.96
CA GLU A 30 0.07 13.13 -0.95
C GLU A 30 0.57 11.78 -1.51
N ALA A 31 -0.13 10.68 -1.20
CA ALA A 31 0.18 9.36 -1.76
C ALA A 31 0.00 9.37 -3.29
N ASN A 32 -1.11 9.95 -3.76
CA ASN A 32 -1.40 10.12 -5.18
C ASN A 32 -0.37 10.99 -5.88
N ARG A 33 0.04 12.12 -5.27
CA ARG A 33 1.09 12.99 -5.82
C ARG A 33 2.41 12.24 -5.99
N ARG A 34 2.84 11.51 -4.95
CA ARG A 34 4.06 10.68 -4.99
C ARG A 34 3.96 9.59 -6.06
N ALA A 35 2.86 8.85 -6.10
CA ALA A 35 2.64 7.80 -7.09
C ALA A 35 2.65 8.36 -8.53
N ARG A 36 2.02 9.51 -8.79
CA ARG A 36 2.04 10.16 -10.10
C ARG A 36 3.43 10.65 -10.51
N SER A 37 4.26 11.07 -9.55
CA SER A 37 5.66 11.43 -9.82
C SER A 37 6.56 10.21 -10.06
N SER A 38 6.12 9.00 -9.73
CA SER A 38 6.88 7.78 -10.00
C SER A 38 6.75 7.36 -11.47
N ALA A 39 7.88 7.00 -12.09
CA ALA A 39 7.91 6.41 -13.42
C ALA A 39 7.27 5.01 -13.40
N GLY A 40 6.69 4.60 -14.54
CA GLY A 40 6.10 3.27 -14.71
C GLY A 40 4.64 3.30 -15.17
N ASP A 41 4.04 2.12 -15.19
CA ASP A 41 2.66 1.90 -15.60
C ASP A 41 1.66 2.19 -14.46
N LEU A 42 0.37 2.05 -14.76
CA LEU A 42 -0.69 2.28 -13.78
C LEU A 42 -0.58 1.32 -12.58
N SER A 43 -0.25 0.05 -12.83
CA SER A 43 -0.10 -0.96 -11.78
C SER A 43 0.99 -0.58 -10.79
N THR A 44 2.15 -0.12 -11.29
CA THR A 44 3.25 0.37 -10.46
C THR A 44 2.83 1.56 -9.62
N ARG A 45 2.10 2.52 -10.20
CA ARG A 45 1.61 3.69 -9.46
C ARG A 45 0.60 3.31 -8.38
N LEU A 46 -0.33 2.40 -8.67
CA LEU A 46 -1.31 1.89 -7.69
C LEU A 46 -0.62 1.20 -6.51
N GLN A 47 0.35 0.32 -6.79
CA GLN A 47 1.14 -0.32 -5.73
C GLN A 47 1.93 0.69 -4.91
N ASN A 48 2.59 1.68 -5.54
CA ASN A 48 3.35 2.70 -4.82
C ASN A 48 2.46 3.54 -3.90
N ARG A 49 1.27 3.93 -4.37
CA ARG A 49 0.24 4.62 -3.56
C ARG A 49 -0.16 3.76 -2.36
N ALA A 50 -0.51 2.50 -2.60
CA ALA A 50 -0.98 1.62 -1.54
C ALA A 50 0.11 1.29 -0.52
N LEU A 51 1.36 1.08 -0.96
CA LEU A 51 2.50 0.85 -0.06
C LEU A 51 2.78 2.07 0.83
N TRP A 52 2.66 3.27 0.29
CA TRP A 52 2.80 4.49 1.09
C TRP A 52 1.71 4.59 2.16
N LEU A 53 0.46 4.29 1.80
CA LEU A 53 -0.67 4.26 2.74
C LEU A 53 -0.52 3.15 3.78
N ALA A 54 -0.04 1.98 3.36
CA ALA A 54 0.21 0.86 4.25
C ALA A 54 1.30 1.16 5.28
N GLU A 55 2.36 1.87 4.90
CA GLU A 55 3.38 2.32 5.84
C GLU A 55 2.81 3.38 6.80
N ARG A 56 2.12 4.41 6.27
CA ARG A 56 1.50 5.48 7.05
C ARG A 56 0.54 4.94 8.11
N ASP A 57 -0.29 3.97 7.74
CA ASP A 57 -1.36 3.44 8.59
C ASP A 57 -0.90 2.22 9.42
N GLY A 58 0.39 1.87 9.39
CA GLY A 58 0.95 0.76 10.20
C GLY A 58 0.61 -0.64 9.70
N LEU A 59 0.03 -0.79 8.51
CA LEU A 59 -0.33 -2.09 7.92
C LEU A 59 0.89 -2.96 7.62
N VAL A 60 2.03 -2.36 7.25
CA VAL A 60 3.29 -3.09 7.01
C VAL A 60 3.74 -3.80 8.28
N THR A 61 3.68 -3.09 9.41
CA THR A 61 4.05 -3.62 10.72
C THR A 61 3.05 -4.69 11.17
N ALA A 62 1.74 -4.43 11.03
CA ALA A 62 0.70 -5.41 11.35
C ALA A 62 0.85 -6.72 10.56
N MET A 63 1.10 -6.63 9.25
CA MET A 63 1.35 -7.80 8.40
C MET A 63 2.60 -8.57 8.84
N ARG A 64 3.70 -7.87 9.15
CA ARG A 64 4.94 -8.52 9.62
C ARG A 64 4.73 -9.25 10.95
N HIS A 65 4.00 -8.64 11.89
CA HIS A 65 3.66 -9.30 13.15
C HIS A 65 2.81 -10.55 12.91
N TRP A 66 1.78 -10.46 12.06
CA TRP A 66 0.93 -11.62 11.73
C TRP A 66 1.72 -12.78 11.10
N LEU A 67 2.71 -12.48 10.27
CA LEU A 67 3.58 -13.50 9.66
C LEU A 67 4.53 -14.20 10.65
N GLN A 68 4.71 -13.65 11.85
CA GLN A 68 5.62 -14.18 12.87
C GLN A 68 4.94 -15.08 13.91
N GLY A 69 3.60 -15.12 13.96
CA GLY A 69 2.83 -15.90 14.93
C GLY A 69 2.58 -15.16 16.23
#